data_AF-A0A2E8UMF1-F1
#
_entry.id   AF-A0A2E8UMF1-F1
#
_cell.length_a   1.000
_cell.length_b   1.000
_cell.length_c   1.000
_cell.angle_alpha   90.00
_cell.angle_beta   90.00
_cell.angle_gamma   90.00
#
_symmetry.space_group_name_H-M   'P 1'
#
loop_
_entity.id
_entity.type
_entity.pdbx_description
1 polymer ?
#
loop_
_entity_poly.entity_id
_entity_poly.type
_entity_poly.pdbx_seq_one_letter_code
_entity_poly.pdbx_strand_id
1 'polypeptide(L)'
;MGIQISYQFKGRWKIRQFGDNQVVIGRPNSQSSVDIDLSPDTTVSRLHARIWSDKGQFWVEDLDSRYGTTVNGGKLVGRTKVSNQDTIVIGETTVKVDDLPANE
;
A
#
# COMPACT_ATOMS: atom_id res chain seq x y z
N MET A 1 14.16 10.41 -1.10
CA MET A 1 13.88 9.21 -1.92
C MET A 1 12.40 8.96 -1.77
N GLY A 2 11.60 9.46 -2.70
CA GLY A 2 10.16 9.26 -2.60
C GLY A 2 9.79 7.81 -2.92
N ILE A 3 8.53 7.47 -2.70
CA ILE A 3 7.98 6.17 -3.07
C ILE A 3 6.88 6.36 -4.12
N GLN A 4 6.90 5.50 -5.14
CA GLN A 4 5.82 5.39 -6.09
C GLN A 4 4.96 4.18 -5.74
N ILE A 5 3.64 4.39 -5.64
CA ILE A 5 2.68 3.33 -5.39
C ILE A 5 1.74 3.23 -6.60
N SER A 6 1.73 2.06 -7.21
CA SER A 6 0.79 1.70 -8.28
C SER A 6 -0.26 0.77 -7.71
N TYR A 7 -1.55 1.10 -7.86
CA TYR A 7 -2.63 0.27 -7.35
C TYR A 7 -3.75 0.10 -8.37
N GLN A 8 -4.36 -1.08 -8.39
CA GLN A 8 -5.44 -1.46 -9.28
C GLN A 8 -6.67 -1.84 -8.48
N PHE A 9 -7.79 -1.17 -8.76
CA PHE A 9 -9.10 -1.53 -8.22
C PHE A 9 -10.10 -1.67 -9.36
N LYS A 10 -10.83 -2.80 -9.42
CA LYS A 10 -11.81 -3.12 -10.48
C LYS A 10 -11.28 -2.88 -11.90
N GLY A 11 -10.04 -3.31 -12.17
CA GLY A 11 -9.41 -3.19 -13.48
C GLY A 11 -8.75 -1.83 -13.77
N ARG A 12 -8.98 -0.80 -12.93
CA ARG A 12 -8.40 0.54 -13.13
C ARG A 12 -7.12 0.72 -12.34
N TRP A 13 -6.01 0.88 -13.05
CA TRP A 13 -4.72 1.25 -12.46
C TRP A 13 -4.66 2.74 -12.17
N LYS A 14 -4.09 3.08 -11.02
CA LYS A 14 -3.74 4.43 -10.59
C LYS A 14 -2.32 4.40 -10.04
N ILE A 15 -1.58 5.47 -10.30
CA ILE A 15 -0.22 5.66 -9.82
C ILE A 15 -0.21 6.91 -8.96
N ARG A 16 0.41 6.82 -7.78
CA ARG A 16 0.59 7.95 -6.87
C ARG A 16 2.04 7.98 -6.42
N GLN A 17 2.62 9.17 -6.50
CA GLN A 17 3.99 9.44 -6.10
C GLN A 17 3.96 10.23 -4.81
N PHE A 18 4.76 9.81 -3.83
CA PHE A 18 4.84 10.42 -2.52
C PHE A 18 6.28 10.87 -2.29
N GLY A 19 6.46 12.14 -1.91
CA GLY A 19 7.76 12.67 -1.53
C GLY A 19 8.23 12.11 -0.18
N ASP A 20 7.29 11.74 0.67
CA ASP A 20 7.51 11.04 1.93
C ASP A 20 7.92 9.58 1.71
N ASN A 21 8.64 9.06 2.68
CA ASN A 21 9.04 7.65 2.72
C ASN A 21 7.94 6.75 3.30
N GLN A 22 6.76 7.25 3.63
CA GLN A 22 5.68 6.47 4.23
C GLN A 22 4.35 6.78 3.53
N VAL A 23 3.56 5.73 3.33
CA VAL A 23 2.23 5.77 2.72
C VAL A 23 1.29 4.88 3.53
N VAL A 24 0.17 5.44 3.96
CA VAL A 24 -0.91 4.71 4.61
C VAL A 24 -2.02 4.46 3.60
N ILE A 25 -2.45 3.20 3.52
CA ILE A 25 -3.50 2.73 2.61
C ILE A 25 -4.70 2.29 3.43
N GLY A 26 -5.88 2.78 3.05
CA GLY A 26 -7.09 2.41 3.73
C GLY A 26 -8.31 3.19 3.27
N ARG A 27 -9.29 3.29 4.16
CA ARG A 27 -10.53 4.04 3.96
C ARG A 27 -10.53 5.27 4.88
N PRO A 28 -10.26 6.48 4.36
CA PRO A 28 -10.30 7.69 5.15
C PRO A 28 -11.69 7.88 5.75
N ASN A 29 -11.72 8.49 6.94
CA ASN A 29 -12.94 8.96 7.57
C ASN A 29 -12.62 10.25 8.36
N SER A 30 -13.61 10.83 9.04
CA SER A 30 -13.42 12.06 9.83
C SER A 30 -12.37 11.96 10.97
N GLN A 31 -11.92 10.76 11.33
CA GLN A 31 -10.96 10.49 12.40
C GLN A 31 -9.63 9.89 11.90
N SER A 32 -9.52 9.54 10.62
CA SER A 32 -8.37 8.81 10.08
C SER A 32 -8.08 9.30 8.66
N SER A 33 -6.92 9.93 8.49
CA SER A 33 -6.38 10.32 7.20
C SER A 33 -5.54 9.18 6.63
N VAL A 34 -5.67 8.94 5.34
CA VAL A 34 -4.84 7.98 4.59
C VAL A 34 -4.34 8.66 3.32
N ASP A 35 -3.22 8.18 2.80
CA ASP A 35 -2.59 8.70 1.59
C ASP A 35 -3.25 8.14 0.31
N ILE A 36 -3.65 6.86 0.39
CA ILE A 36 -4.38 6.16 -0.66
C ILE A 36 -5.78 5.81 -0.18
N ASP A 37 -6.76 6.47 -0.79
CA ASP A 37 -8.19 6.24 -0.58
C ASP A 37 -8.67 5.00 -1.35
N LEU A 38 -9.00 3.95 -0.60
CA LEU A 38 -9.67 2.74 -1.06
C LEU A 38 -11.11 2.64 -0.50
N SER A 39 -11.75 3.79 -0.22
CA SER A 39 -13.17 3.86 0.17
C SER A 39 -14.15 3.00 -0.65
N PRO A 40 -14.02 2.85 -1.99
CA PRO A 40 -14.94 2.00 -2.75
C PRO A 40 -14.82 0.50 -2.45
N ASP A 41 -13.74 0.07 -1.78
CA ASP A 41 -13.54 -1.31 -1.36
C ASP A 41 -14.03 -1.50 0.07
N THR A 42 -15.12 -2.25 0.25
CA THR A 42 -15.70 -2.49 1.59
C THR A 42 -14.90 -3.48 2.43
N THR A 43 -14.01 -4.26 1.82
CA THR A 43 -13.13 -5.21 2.51
C THR A 43 -11.89 -4.51 3.08
N VAL A 44 -11.60 -3.29 2.63
CA VAL A 44 -10.51 -2.48 3.17
C VAL A 44 -10.94 -1.84 4.49
N SER A 45 -10.00 -1.75 5.44
CA SER A 45 -10.22 -1.15 6.75
C SER A 45 -9.82 0.33 6.71
N ARG A 46 -10.24 1.11 7.71
CA ARG A 46 -9.96 2.55 7.74
C ARG A 46 -8.46 2.84 7.67
N LEU A 47 -7.73 2.19 8.56
CA LEU A 47 -6.29 2.00 8.50
C LEU A 47 -6.10 0.52 8.19
N HIS A 48 -5.69 0.18 6.97
CA HIS A 48 -5.58 -1.23 6.56
C HIS A 48 -4.13 -1.67 6.53
N ALA A 49 -3.31 -0.98 5.74
CA ALA A 49 -1.90 -1.28 5.63
C ALA A 49 -1.08 0.00 5.58
N ARG A 50 0.14 -0.10 6.07
CA ARG A 50 1.16 0.94 5.95
C ARG A 50 2.31 0.39 5.14
N ILE A 51 2.75 1.18 4.18
CA ILE A 51 3.94 0.92 3.37
C ILE A 51 4.94 2.03 3.67
N TRP A 52 6.21 1.68 3.88
CA TRP A 52 7.26 2.68 4.02
C TRP A 52 8.56 2.20 3.41
N SER A 53 9.40 3.15 3.01
CA SER A 53 10.76 2.91 2.54
C SER A 53 11.76 3.25 3.67
N ASP A 54 12.52 2.24 4.09
CA ASP A 54 13.63 2.40 5.04
C ASP A 54 14.92 1.93 4.36
N LYS A 55 15.94 2.80 4.34
CA LYS A 55 17.27 2.51 3.77
C LYS A 55 17.25 1.90 2.35
N GLY A 56 16.36 2.38 1.49
CA GLY A 56 16.19 1.90 0.11
C GLY A 56 15.45 0.56 -0.01
N GLN A 57 14.76 0.13 1.05
CA GLN A 57 13.98 -1.11 1.08
C GLN A 57 12.55 -0.81 1.49
N PHE A 58 11.60 -1.41 0.79
CA PHE A 58 10.19 -1.23 1.08
C PHE A 58 9.75 -2.24 2.14
N TRP A 59 8.87 -1.78 3.00
CA TRP A 59 8.27 -2.55 4.07
C TRP A 59 6.78 -2.32 4.02
N VAL A 60 6.03 -3.38 4.32
CA VAL A 60 4.58 -3.34 4.43
C VAL A 60 4.17 -3.98 5.74
N GLU A 61 3.21 -3.37 6.41
CA GLU A 61 2.65 -3.80 7.69
C GLU A 61 1.14 -3.68 7.65
N ASP A 62 0.46 -4.73 8.09
CA ASP A 62 -0.99 -4.74 8.26
C ASP A 62 -1.34 -4.08 9.61
N LEU A 63 -2.26 -3.13 9.60
CA LEU A 63 -2.69 -2.35 10.76
C LEU A 63 -3.94 -2.97 11.40
N ASP A 64 -3.88 -4.26 11.74
CA ASP A 64 -4.97 -5.05 12.31
C ASP A 64 -6.25 -4.98 11.44
N SER A 65 -6.08 -5.23 10.15
CA SER A 65 -7.15 -5.12 9.19
C SER A 65 -8.10 -6.32 9.27
N ARG A 66 -9.40 -6.09 9.01
CA ARG A 66 -10.43 -7.13 9.14
C ARG A 66 -10.22 -8.34 8.22
N TYR A 67 -9.70 -8.11 7.02
CA TYR A 67 -9.52 -9.15 5.99
C TYR A 67 -8.05 -9.58 5.84
N GLY A 68 -7.13 -8.83 6.45
CA GLY A 68 -5.70 -9.03 6.30
C GLY A 68 -5.16 -8.53 4.97
N THR A 69 -3.86 -8.33 4.94
CA THR A 69 -3.07 -8.05 3.73
C THR A 69 -2.40 -9.33 3.24
N THR A 70 -2.29 -9.53 1.93
CA THR A 70 -1.50 -10.63 1.34
C THR A 70 -0.39 -10.09 0.47
N VAL A 71 0.74 -10.79 0.41
CA VAL A 71 1.92 -10.46 -0.38
C VAL A 71 2.32 -11.70 -1.18
N ASN A 72 2.35 -11.59 -2.51
CA ASN A 72 2.60 -12.70 -3.44
C ASN A 72 1.71 -13.93 -3.19
N GLY A 73 0.47 -13.72 -2.75
CA GLY A 73 -0.48 -14.79 -2.42
C GLY A 73 -0.33 -15.39 -1.03
N GLY A 74 0.70 -15.02 -0.26
CA GLY A 74 0.84 -15.38 1.16
C GLY A 74 0.21 -14.32 2.07
N LYS A 75 -0.46 -14.73 3.17
CA LYS A 75 -0.90 -13.75 4.19
C LYS A 75 0.31 -13.08 4.83
N LEU A 76 0.24 -11.76 4.94
CA LEU A 76 1.23 -10.96 5.64
C LEU A 76 1.19 -11.29 7.14
N VAL A 77 2.36 -11.45 7.75
CA VAL A 77 2.50 -11.69 9.19
C VAL A 77 3.46 -10.64 9.75
N GLY A 78 2.92 -9.67 10.49
CA GLY A 78 3.68 -8.52 11.00
C GLY A 78 4.27 -7.67 9.86
N ARG A 79 5.34 -6.93 10.15
CA ARG A 79 6.07 -6.18 9.11
C ARG A 79 6.85 -7.11 8.20
N THR A 80 6.58 -7.04 6.90
CA THR A 80 7.26 -7.84 5.87
C THR A 80 8.00 -6.92 4.91
N LYS A 81 9.24 -7.29 4.58
CA LYS A 81 10.01 -6.59 3.55
C LYS A 81 9.46 -6.96 2.18
N VAL A 82 9.27 -5.97 1.33
CA VAL A 82 8.80 -6.11 -0.05
C VAL A 82 9.71 -5.36 -1.01
N SER A 83 9.68 -5.77 -2.26
CA SER A 83 10.38 -5.18 -3.38
C SER A 83 9.36 -4.81 -4.46
N ASN A 84 9.81 -4.08 -5.48
CA ASN A 84 8.94 -3.66 -6.58
C ASN A 84 8.44 -4.81 -7.50
N GLN A 85 9.04 -5.99 -7.34
CA GLN A 85 8.60 -7.22 -7.98
C GLN A 85 7.47 -7.91 -7.21
N ASP A 86 7.28 -7.58 -5.94
CA ASP A 86 6.28 -8.18 -5.08
C ASP A 86 4.91 -7.55 -5.32
N THR A 87 3.87 -8.39 -5.27
CA THR A 87 2.49 -7.94 -5.43
C THR A 87 1.79 -7.99 -4.09
N ILE A 88 1.39 -6.83 -3.58
CA ILE A 88 0.63 -6.68 -2.35
C ILE A 88 -0.85 -6.66 -2.73
N VAL A 89 -1.70 -7.35 -1.99
CA VAL A 89 -3.15 -7.32 -2.20
C VAL A 89 -3.81 -6.96 -0.88
N ILE A 90 -4.58 -5.87 -0.93
CA ILE A 90 -5.32 -5.28 0.18
C ILE A 90 -6.80 -5.31 -0.21
N GLY A 91 -7.56 -6.22 0.39
CA GLY A 91 -8.95 -6.44 -0.02
C GLY A 91 -9.04 -6.96 -1.45
N GLU A 92 -9.72 -6.22 -2.33
CA GLU A 92 -9.80 -6.47 -3.78
C GLU A 92 -8.81 -5.59 -4.58
N THR A 93 -7.99 -4.79 -3.89
CA THR A 93 -7.05 -3.87 -4.50
C THR A 93 -5.66 -4.49 -4.56
N THR A 94 -5.11 -4.56 -5.77
CA THR A 94 -3.71 -4.93 -5.99
C THR A 94 -2.85 -3.69 -5.86
N VAL A 95 -1.79 -3.73 -5.06
CA VAL A 95 -0.84 -2.66 -4.80
C VAL A 95 0.57 -3.13 -5.14
N LYS A 96 1.33 -2.25 -5.79
CA LYS A 96 2.73 -2.42 -6.14
C LYS A 96 3.50 -1.19 -5.70
N VAL A 97 4.68 -1.44 -5.13
CA VAL A 97 5.62 -0.40 -4.73
C VAL A 97 6.68 -0.26 -5.83
N ASP A 98 7.18 0.93 -6.06
CA ASP A 98 8.28 1.18 -6.98
C ASP A 98 9.09 2.38 -6.48
N ASP A 99 10.36 2.46 -6.86
CA ASP A 99 11.16 3.65 -6.59
C ASP A 99 10.62 4.80 -7.45
N LEU A 100 10.63 6.01 -6.90
CA LEU A 100 10.21 7.18 -7.65
C LEU A 100 11.32 7.47 -8.67
N PRO A 101 11.08 7.29 -9.98
CA PRO A 101 12.14 7.45 -10.97
C PRO A 101 12.71 8.87 -10.84
N ALA A 102 14.02 8.95 -10.60
CA ALA A 102 14.73 10.20 -10.74
C ALA A 102 14.63 10.56 -12.22
N ASN A 103 13.80 11.54 -12.56
CA ASN A 103 13.73 12.07 -13.91
C ASN A 103 15.15 12.53 -14.29
N GLU A 104 15.78 11.87 -15.26
CA GLU A 104 17.03 12.30 -15.91
C GLU A 104 16.83 13.60 -16.69
#